data_AF-A0A9D4FX95-F1
#
_entry.id   AF-A0A9D4FX95-F1
#
_cell.length_a   1.000
_cell.length_b   1.000
_cell.length_c   1.000
_cell.angle_alpha   90.00
_cell.angle_beta   90.00
_cell.angle_gamma   90.00
#
_symmetry.space_group_name_H-M   'P 1'
#
loop_
_entity.id
_entity.type
_entity.pdbx_description
1 polymer ?
#
loop_
_entity_poly.entity_id
_entity_poly.type
_entity_poly.pdbx_seq_one_letter_code
_entity_poly.pdbx_strand_id
1 'polypeptide(L)'
;MRALFAQGLSVVKILIIVMVVMGQNPFPHLGIETPSIYTWAIQNKLYACLMIFFISNAVEGQLISTGAFEIMFNDVPVWSKLETGRIPSAAEVFQIIENHMRFGQAQSA
;
A
#
# COMPACT_ATOMS: atom_id res chain seq x y z
N MET A 1 2.51 -11.83 2.80
CA MET A 1 2.24 -11.98 1.35
C MET A 1 2.02 -10.65 0.64
N ARG A 2 1.13 -9.76 1.12
CA ARG A 2 0.89 -8.42 0.51
C ARG A 2 2.16 -7.56 0.38
N ALA A 3 2.99 -7.52 1.42
CA ALA A 3 4.25 -6.79 1.40
C ALA A 3 5.25 -7.34 0.35
N LEU A 4 5.29 -8.65 0.11
CA LEU A 4 6.15 -9.25 -0.92
C LEU A 4 5.69 -8.85 -2.33
N PHE A 5 4.38 -8.84 -2.57
CA PHE A 5 3.83 -8.34 -3.83
C PHE A 5 4.12 -6.86 -4.05
N ALA A 6 4.00 -6.03 -3.00
CA ALA A 6 4.34 -4.61 -3.09
C ALA A 6 5.84 -4.40 -3.39
N GLN A 7 6.74 -5.16 -2.74
CA GLN A 7 8.17 -5.12 -3.04
C GLN A 7 8.48 -5.58 -4.47
N GLY A 8 7.86 -6.67 -4.93
CA GLY A 8 8.00 -7.15 -6.30
C GLY A 8 7.54 -6.13 -7.33
N LEU A 9 6.39 -5.47 -7.10
CA LEU A 9 5.87 -4.41 -7.95
C LEU A 9 6.85 -3.22 -8.06
N SER A 10 7.52 -2.87 -6.95
CA SER A 10 8.51 -1.80 -6.92
C SER A 10 9.75 -2.12 -7.77
N VAL A 11 10.21 -3.37 -7.80
CA VAL A 11 11.31 -3.78 -8.69
C VAL A 11 10.84 -3.77 -10.15
N VAL A 12 9.67 -4.35 -10.42
CA VAL A 12 9.10 -4.45 -11.78
C VAL A 12 8.88 -3.08 -12.40
N LYS A 13 8.32 -2.10 -11.67
CA LYS A 13 8.08 -0.75 -12.21
C LYS A 13 9.39 -0.08 -12.66
N ILE A 14 10.48 -0.26 -11.91
CA ILE A 14 11.79 0.31 -12.26
C ILE A 14 12.34 -0.34 -13.53
N LEU A 15 12.23 -1.67 -13.66
CA LEU A 15 12.64 -2.37 -14.87
C LEU A 15 11.85 -1.89 -16.10
N ILE A 16 10.52 -1.72 -15.97
CA ILE A 16 9.68 -1.22 -17.06
C ILE A 16 10.06 0.22 -17.42
N ILE A 17 10.27 1.10 -16.43
CA ILE A 17 10.69 2.49 -16.66
C ILE A 17 12.03 2.52 -17.42
N VAL A 18 13.03 1.74 -16.99
CA VAL A 18 14.33 1.65 -17.66
C VAL A 18 14.16 1.18 -19.11
N MET A 19 13.33 0.17 -19.36
CA MET A 19 13.05 -0.34 -20.70
C MET A 19 12.41 0.71 -21.61
N VAL A 20 11.42 1.45 -21.11
CA VAL A 20 10.75 2.54 -21.84
C VAL A 20 11.72 3.70 -22.14
N VAL A 21 12.56 4.08 -21.18
CA VAL A 21 13.58 5.14 -21.36
C VAL A 21 14.59 4.74 -22.43
N MET A 22 15.08 3.49 -22.37
CA MET A 22 15.97 2.92 -23.38
C MET A 22 15.32 2.80 -24.77
N GLY A 23 13.98 2.82 -24.84
CA GLY A 23 13.24 2.67 -26.09
C GLY A 23 13.35 1.28 -26.71
N GLN A 24 13.78 0.29 -25.92
CA GLN A 24 13.90 -1.09 -26.36
C GLN A 24 12.50 -1.71 -26.45
N ASN A 25 12.28 -2.55 -27.45
CA ASN A 25 10.99 -3.21 -27.65
C ASN A 25 11.19 -4.74 -27.62
N PRO A 26 10.76 -5.42 -26.54
CA PRO A 26 10.97 -6.87 -26.43
C PRO A 26 9.97 -7.68 -27.26
N PHE A 27 8.82 -7.11 -27.65
CA PHE A 27 7.72 -7.86 -28.30
C PHE A 27 8.13 -8.51 -29.63
N PRO A 28 8.87 -7.84 -30.53
CA PRO A 28 9.39 -8.47 -31.76
C PRO A 28 10.29 -9.67 -31.50
N HIS A 29 11.11 -9.63 -30.44
CA HIS A 29 11.99 -10.76 -30.07
C HIS A 29 11.21 -11.98 -29.58
N LEU A 30 9.98 -11.77 -29.10
CA LEU A 30 9.06 -12.82 -28.67
C LEU A 30 8.13 -13.29 -29.81
N GLY A 31 8.23 -12.72 -31.01
CA GLY A 31 7.34 -13.01 -32.13
C GLY A 31 5.92 -12.48 -31.95
N ILE A 32 5.72 -11.50 -31.07
CA ILE A 32 4.42 -10.91 -30.75
C ILE A 32 4.37 -9.50 -31.34
N GLU A 33 3.21 -9.11 -31.89
CA GLU A 33 3.01 -7.72 -32.32
C GLU A 33 3.12 -6.75 -31.15
N THR A 34 3.73 -5.60 -31.40
CA THR A 34 3.92 -4.60 -30.34
C THR A 34 2.59 -3.95 -29.97
N PRO A 35 2.19 -4.01 -28.69
CA PRO A 35 0.97 -3.35 -28.25
C PRO A 35 1.00 -1.84 -28.47
N SER A 36 -0.12 -1.24 -28.89
CA SER A 36 -0.23 0.21 -29.14
C SER A 36 0.13 1.07 -27.93
N ILE A 37 -0.22 0.61 -26.71
CA ILE A 37 0.14 1.27 -25.44
C ILE A 37 1.66 1.36 -25.26
N TYR A 38 2.38 0.34 -25.70
CA TYR A 38 3.84 0.26 -25.59
C TYR A 38 4.52 1.19 -26.60
N THR A 39 4.01 1.20 -27.85
CA THR A 39 4.44 2.16 -28.87
C THR A 39 4.24 3.59 -28.41
N TRP A 40 3.06 3.91 -27.84
CA TRP A 40 2.78 5.22 -27.27
C TRP A 40 3.74 5.57 -26.12
N ALA A 41 4.05 4.60 -25.25
CA ALA A 41 4.95 4.81 -24.11
C ALA A 41 6.38 5.17 -24.56
N ILE A 42 6.91 4.49 -25.60
CA ILE A 42 8.22 4.81 -26.17
C ILE A 42 8.22 6.18 -26.87
N GLN A 43 7.12 6.57 -27.52
CA GLN A 43 6.98 7.89 -28.14
C GLN A 43 6.87 9.01 -27.09
N ASN A 44 6.30 8.72 -25.91
CA ASN A 44 6.02 9.69 -24.85
C ASN A 44 6.76 9.33 -23.54
N LYS A 45 8.06 9.06 -23.63
CA LYS A 45 8.88 8.47 -22.54
C LYS A 45 8.69 9.15 -21.19
N LEU A 46 8.78 10.48 -21.14
CA LEU A 46 8.67 11.24 -19.89
C LEU A 46 7.29 11.04 -19.24
N TYR A 47 6.22 11.23 -20.01
CA TYR A 47 4.85 11.05 -19.53
C TYR A 47 4.58 9.60 -19.11
N ALA A 48 5.01 8.64 -19.91
CA ALA A 48 4.86 7.22 -19.61
C ALA A 48 5.59 6.84 -18.32
N CYS A 49 6.83 7.30 -18.12
CA CYS A 49 7.59 7.04 -16.89
C CYS A 49 6.90 7.62 -15.66
N LEU A 50 6.41 8.87 -15.74
CA LEU A 50 5.66 9.49 -14.66
C LEU A 50 4.39 8.71 -14.34
N MET A 51 3.60 8.32 -15.35
CA MET A 51 2.39 7.53 -15.14
C MET A 51 2.70 6.17 -14.52
N ILE A 52 3.67 5.43 -15.04
CA ILE A 52 4.08 4.13 -14.49
C ILE A 52 4.50 4.29 -13.02
N PHE A 53 5.29 5.33 -12.71
CA PHE A 53 5.71 5.61 -11.35
C PHE A 53 4.53 5.93 -10.43
N PHE A 54 3.68 6.89 -10.79
CA PHE A 54 2.56 7.30 -9.93
C PHE A 54 1.51 6.21 -9.75
N ILE A 55 1.12 5.52 -10.83
CA ILE A 55 0.13 4.43 -10.76
C ILE A 55 0.68 3.27 -9.94
N SER A 56 1.93 2.86 -10.16
CA SER A 56 2.52 1.76 -9.39
C SER A 56 2.63 2.11 -7.90
N ASN A 57 3.07 3.33 -7.56
CA ASN A 57 3.12 3.77 -6.16
C ASN A 57 1.73 3.85 -5.52
N ALA A 58 0.70 4.27 -6.26
CA ALA A 58 -0.66 4.26 -5.76
C ALA A 58 -1.14 2.83 -5.45
N VAL A 59 -0.86 1.88 -6.34
CA VAL A 59 -1.18 0.45 -6.13
C VAL A 59 -0.38 -0.14 -4.97
N GLU A 60 0.92 0.14 -4.87
CA GLU A 60 1.77 -0.28 -3.74
C GLU A 60 1.24 0.26 -2.41
N GLY A 61 0.85 1.54 -2.38
CA GLY A 61 0.25 2.17 -1.20
C GLY A 61 -1.03 1.47 -0.75
N GLN A 62 -1.87 1.04 -1.69
CA GLN A 62 -3.09 0.26 -1.38
C GLN A 62 -2.79 -1.18 -0.94
N LEU A 63 -1.73 -1.80 -1.46
CA LEU A 63 -1.33 -3.15 -1.04
C LEU A 63 -0.74 -3.17 0.37
N ILE A 64 -0.08 -2.09 0.78
CA ILE A 64 0.53 -1.94 2.12
C ILE A 64 -0.49 -1.43 3.13
N SER A 65 -1.34 -0.49 2.76
CA SER A 65 -2.37 0.07 3.66
C SER A 65 -3.45 -0.97 3.93
N THR A 66 -3.63 -1.33 5.20
CA THR A 66 -4.69 -2.26 5.62
C THR A 66 -6.02 -1.56 5.87
N GLY A 67 -6.06 -0.23 5.80
CA GLY A 67 -7.24 0.57 6.16
C GLY A 67 -7.62 0.45 7.65
N ALA A 68 -6.71 -0.06 8.48
CA ALA A 68 -6.91 -0.25 9.90
C ALA A 68 -6.97 1.10 10.64
N PHE A 69 -7.79 1.13 11.68
CA PHE A 69 -7.77 2.17 12.70
C PHE A 69 -7.69 1.44 14.03
N GLU A 70 -6.59 1.64 14.75
CA GLU A 70 -6.29 0.91 15.98
C GLU A 70 -5.94 1.88 17.10
N ILE A 71 -6.44 1.59 18.29
CA ILE A 71 -6.12 2.33 19.51
C ILE A 71 -5.36 1.38 20.42
N MET A 72 -4.19 1.82 20.88
CA MET A 72 -3.36 1.09 21.83
C MET A 72 -3.22 1.90 23.12
N PHE A 73 -3.25 1.22 24.26
CA PHE A 73 -3.01 1.80 25.57
C PHE A 73 -1.91 0.99 26.27
N ASN A 74 -0.76 1.63 26.55
CA ASN A 74 0.43 0.97 27.08
C ASN A 74 0.81 -0.32 26.32
N ASP A 75 0.91 -0.21 24.99
CA ASP A 75 1.24 -1.32 24.08
C ASP A 75 0.23 -2.48 24.04
N VAL A 76 -0.92 -2.35 24.73
CA VAL A 76 -2.05 -3.29 24.63
C VAL A 76 -3.07 -2.74 23.62
N PRO A 77 -3.44 -3.50 22.57
CA PRO A 77 -4.49 -3.07 21.64
C PRO A 77 -5.85 -3.10 22.35
N VAL A 78 -6.52 -1.95 22.39
CA VAL A 78 -7.81 -1.79 23.07
C VAL A 78 -8.97 -1.62 22.09
N TRP A 79 -8.68 -1.31 20.83
CA TRP A 79 -9.66 -1.28 19.75
C TRP A 79 -8.99 -1.54 18.40
N SER A 80 -9.65 -2.31 17.53
CA SER A 80 -9.29 -2.41 16.12
C SER A 80 -10.55 -2.29 15.25
N LYS A 81 -10.51 -1.38 14.26
CA LYS A 81 -11.56 -1.27 13.23
C LYS A 81 -11.65 -2.54 12.40
N LEU A 82 -10.53 -3.25 12.21
CA LEU A 82 -10.53 -4.50 11.44
C LEU A 82 -11.34 -5.60 12.15
N GLU A 83 -11.33 -5.61 13.48
CA GLU A 83 -12.08 -6.58 14.29
C GLU A 83 -13.53 -6.16 14.51
N THR A 84 -13.75 -4.87 14.76
CA THR A 84 -15.08 -4.33 15.13
C THR A 84 -15.92 -3.88 13.94
N GLY A 85 -15.33 -3.72 12.76
CA GLY A 85 -15.99 -3.26 11.54
C GLY A 85 -16.36 -1.77 11.52
N ARG A 86 -16.06 -1.01 12.59
CA ARG A 86 -16.37 0.42 12.69
C ARG A 86 -15.33 1.19 13.50
N ILE A 87 -15.39 2.52 13.39
CA ILE A 87 -14.62 3.44 14.22
C ILE A 87 -15.41 3.66 15.53
N PRO A 88 -14.76 3.68 16.71
CA PRO A 88 -15.46 3.91 17.97
C PRO A 88 -15.91 5.37 18.06
N SER A 89 -17.03 5.61 18.75
CA SER A 89 -17.43 6.97 19.12
C SER A 89 -16.51 7.54 20.19
N ALA A 90 -16.44 8.86 20.32
CA ALA A 90 -15.59 9.50 21.33
C ALA A 90 -15.91 9.02 22.75
N ALA A 91 -17.19 8.83 23.08
CA ALA A 91 -17.62 8.31 24.39
C ALA A 91 -17.11 6.88 24.65
N GLU A 92 -17.15 6.01 23.64
CA GLU A 92 -16.61 4.64 23.76
C GLU A 92 -15.10 4.64 23.99
N VAL A 93 -14.37 5.52 23.30
CA VAL A 93 -12.92 5.66 23.52
C VAL A 93 -12.61 6.01 24.97
N PHE A 94 -13.31 6.99 25.56
CA PHE A 94 -13.12 7.36 26.96
C PHE A 94 -13.43 6.20 27.92
N GLN A 95 -14.53 5.47 27.70
CA GLN A 95 -14.88 4.31 28.52
C GLN A 95 -13.82 3.20 28.44
N ILE A 96 -13.32 2.90 27.24
CA ILE A 96 -12.28 1.89 27.04
C ILE A 96 -11.00 2.26 27.79
N ILE A 97 -10.58 3.52 27.69
CA ILE A 97 -9.38 4.02 28.39
C ILE A 97 -9.58 3.98 29.90
N GLU A 98 -10.73 4.45 30.41
CA GLU A 98 -11.02 4.44 31.84
C GLU A 98 -11.01 3.02 32.42
N ASN A 99 -11.62 2.07 31.72
CA ASN A 99 -11.59 0.67 32.11
C ASN A 99 -10.16 0.14 32.19
N HIS A 100 -9.34 0.37 31.16
CA HIS A 100 -7.94 -0.07 31.15
C HIS A 100 -7.09 0.58 32.25
N MET A 101 -7.34 1.86 32.58
CA MET A 101 -6.68 2.54 33.70
C MET A 101 -7.05 1.91 35.05
N ARG A 102 -8.33 1.58 35.25
CA ARG A 102 -8.80 0.94 36.51
C ARG A 102 -8.24 -0.46 36.67
N PHE A 103 -8.14 -1.24 35.60
CA PHE A 103 -7.49 -2.56 35.63
C PHE A 103 -5.99 -2.45 35.97
N GLY A 104 -5.28 -1.46 35.43
CA GLY A 104 -3.87 -1.23 35.76
C GLY A 104 -3.64 -0.85 37.23
N GLN A 105 -4.54 -0.05 37.81
CA GLN A 105 -4.48 0.31 39.24
C GLN A 105 -4.80 -0.87 40.16
N ALA A 106 -5.72 -1.75 39.78
CA ALA A 106 -6.06 -2.94 40.57
C ALA A 106 -4.93 -3.99 40.63
N GLN A 107 -4.02 -4.01 39.65
CA GLN A 107 -2.86 -4.90 39.63
C GLN A 107 -1.64 -4.38 40.41
N SER A 108 -1.65 -3.12 40.82
CA SER A 108 -0.55 -2.46 41.54
C SER A 108 -0.84 -2.22 43.03
N ALA A 109 -1.95 -2.78 43.53
CA ALA A 109 -2.35 -2.84 44.94
C ALA A 109 -2.28 -4.28 45.46
#